data_AF-A0A7S0FYR7-F1
#
_entry.id   AF-A0A7S0FYR7-F1
#
_cell.length_a   1.000
_cell.length_b   1.000
_cell.length_c   1.000
_cell.angle_alpha   90.00
_cell.angle_beta   90.00
_cell.angle_gamma   90.00
#
_symmetry.space_group_name_H-M   'P 1'
#
loop_
_entity.id
_entity.type
_entity.pdbx_description
1 polymer ?
#
loop_
_entity_poly.entity_id
_entity_poly.type
_entity_poly.pdbx_seq_one_letter_code
_entity_poly.pdbx_strand_id
1 'polypeptide(L)'
;MFLSAKHVATMAKPVLLRLASEQPTYAITVTGHSLGAGAAVLATIMMRNDADLANKNIRCFAVGSPPVLTKRMASVHRTVITSLVNNNDVVPRLSVVGLANYFEVCKAVHELPRARKMAIDLRMWKRARLDELELPDLTELEPSRLVLGGRILHMRTDKKFNTITKYWYHLYGGSTCCRGKEYVDKTYYLMEREPENFRKMKIRPGSFIDHVPQLYSAILKQILKRRMTDSKE
;
A
#
# COMPACT_ATOMS: atom_id res chain seq x y z
N MET A 1 6.14 15.49 -1.44
CA MET A 1 6.51 14.54 -0.37
C MET A 1 7.88 14.84 0.24
N PHE A 2 8.95 14.92 -0.54
CA PHE A 2 10.31 15.16 0.00
C PHE A 2 10.41 16.41 0.89
N LEU A 3 9.93 17.56 0.42
CA LEU A 3 9.94 18.81 1.21
C LEU A 3 9.13 18.68 2.50
N SER A 4 7.95 18.07 2.44
CA SER A 4 7.10 17.82 3.61
C SER A 4 7.79 16.90 4.62
N ALA A 5 8.44 15.83 4.16
CA ALA A 5 9.21 14.92 5.02
C ALA A 5 10.39 15.63 5.70
N LYS A 6 11.14 16.44 4.94
CA LYS A 6 12.24 17.26 5.47
C LYS A 6 11.73 18.24 6.52
N HIS A 7 10.62 18.92 6.25
CA HIS A 7 10.03 19.87 7.19
C HIS A 7 9.60 19.17 8.49
N VAL A 8 8.87 18.04 8.39
CA VAL A 8 8.45 17.27 9.58
C VAL A 8 9.66 16.77 10.37
N ALA A 9 10.68 16.21 9.72
CA ALA A 9 11.90 15.75 10.39
C ALA A 9 12.62 16.90 11.12
N THR A 10 12.70 18.07 10.48
CA THR A 10 13.32 19.27 11.06
C THR A 10 12.54 19.76 12.28
N MET A 11 11.21 19.88 12.18
CA MET A 11 10.36 20.35 13.26
C MET A 11 10.31 19.37 14.44
N ALA A 12 10.35 18.07 14.16
CA ALA A 12 10.33 17.04 15.20
C ALA A 12 11.66 16.90 15.94
N LYS A 13 12.79 17.22 15.29
CA LYS A 13 14.15 17.03 15.83
C LYS A 13 14.34 17.54 17.27
N PRO A 14 14.06 18.81 17.62
CA PRO A 14 14.30 19.29 18.99
C PRO A 14 13.49 18.51 20.04
N VAL A 15 12.23 18.17 19.73
CA VAL A 15 11.38 17.37 20.62
C VAL A 15 11.92 15.95 20.75
N LEU A 16 12.34 15.34 19.65
CA LEU A 16 12.90 14.00 19.66
C LEU A 16 14.21 13.92 20.44
N LEU A 17 15.09 14.93 20.33
CA LEU A 17 16.34 14.96 21.09
C LEU A 17 16.09 15.07 22.60
N ARG A 18 15.15 15.93 23.00
CA ARG A 18 14.73 16.04 24.41
C ARG A 18 14.15 14.72 24.93
N LEU A 19 13.20 14.12 24.22
CA LEU A 19 12.61 12.84 24.62
C LEU A 19 13.66 11.72 24.63
N ALA A 20 14.61 11.77 23.70
CA ALA A 20 15.70 10.80 23.62
C ALA A 20 16.72 10.92 24.75
N SER A 21 16.85 12.09 25.40
CA SER A 21 17.62 12.24 26.64
C SER A 21 16.84 11.80 27.87
N GLU A 22 15.53 12.06 27.91
CA GLU A 22 14.66 11.66 29.02
C GLU A 22 14.41 10.13 29.03
N GLN A 23 14.33 9.51 27.85
CA GLN A 23 14.01 8.09 27.67
C GLN A 23 15.01 7.42 26.71
N PRO A 24 16.26 7.16 27.13
CA PRO A 24 17.33 6.73 26.23
C PRO A 24 17.12 5.35 25.61
N THR A 25 16.34 4.47 26.25
CA THR A 25 16.06 3.09 25.80
C THR A 25 14.90 3.00 24.81
N TYR A 26 14.13 4.07 24.62
CA TYR A 26 12.93 4.05 23.80
C TYR A 26 13.29 4.08 22.31
N ALA A 27 12.54 3.31 21.53
CA ALA A 27 12.63 3.35 20.07
C ALA A 27 11.76 4.48 19.50
N ILE A 28 12.24 5.13 18.44
CA ILE A 28 11.47 6.13 17.70
C ILE A 28 10.72 5.41 16.58
N THR A 29 9.39 5.50 16.61
CA THR A 29 8.55 4.92 15.56
C THR A 29 7.89 6.03 14.76
N VAL A 30 8.19 6.07 13.46
CA VAL A 30 7.58 6.99 12.50
C VAL A 30 6.46 6.25 11.77
N THR A 31 5.27 6.82 11.71
CA THR A 31 4.14 6.20 11.02
C THR A 31 3.36 7.22 10.23
N GLY A 32 2.58 6.75 9.28
CA GLY A 32 1.69 7.56 8.49
C GLY A 32 0.80 6.70 7.63
N HIS A 33 -0.26 7.31 7.08
CA HIS A 33 -1.14 6.70 6.10
C HIS A 33 -1.06 7.45 4.77
N SER A 34 -1.20 6.74 3.65
CA SER A 34 -1.26 7.34 2.31
C SER A 34 -0.04 8.22 2.00
N LEU A 35 -0.25 9.46 1.54
CA LEU A 35 0.78 10.47 1.34
C LEU A 35 1.64 10.68 2.61
N GLY A 36 1.03 10.68 3.78
CA GLY A 36 1.72 10.79 5.07
C GLY A 36 2.63 9.58 5.35
N ALA A 37 2.27 8.39 4.87
CA ALA A 37 3.13 7.22 4.95
C ALA A 37 4.37 7.39 4.05
N GLY A 38 4.20 7.92 2.84
CA GLY A 38 5.32 8.27 1.95
C GLY A 38 6.26 9.31 2.58
N ALA A 39 5.70 10.33 3.24
CA ALA A 39 6.48 11.31 4.00
C ALA A 39 7.21 10.66 5.19
N ALA A 40 6.54 9.77 5.94
CA ALA A 40 7.13 9.02 7.05
C ALA A 40 8.34 8.17 6.63
N VAL A 41 8.25 7.50 5.47
CA VAL A 41 9.36 6.72 4.90
C VAL A 41 10.57 7.63 4.64
N LEU A 42 10.37 8.75 3.95
CA LEU A 42 11.46 9.68 3.63
C LEU A 42 12.03 10.35 4.89
N ALA A 43 11.18 10.76 5.83
CA ALA A 43 11.59 11.36 7.09
C ALA A 43 12.41 10.37 7.93
N THR A 44 12.03 9.09 7.96
CA THR A 44 12.80 8.05 8.65
C THR A 44 14.21 7.92 8.10
N ILE A 45 14.37 7.95 6.78
CA ILE A 45 15.70 7.89 6.14
C ILE A 45 16.52 9.12 6.53
N MET A 46 15.93 10.33 6.48
CA MET A 46 16.60 11.56 6.89
C MET A 46 17.03 11.53 8.35
N MET A 47 16.15 11.11 9.25
CA MET A 47 16.43 11.03 10.70
C MET A 47 17.51 10.01 11.02
N ARG A 48 17.57 8.88 10.30
CA ARG A 48 18.63 7.87 10.50
C ARG A 48 20.00 8.33 9.99
N ASN A 49 20.03 9.25 9.03
CA ASN A 49 21.26 9.85 8.52
C ASN A 49 21.67 11.12 9.29
N ASP A 50 20.87 11.53 10.28
CA ASP A 50 21.19 12.67 11.15
C ASP A 50 22.14 12.22 12.27
N ALA A 51 23.27 12.91 12.41
CA ALA A 51 24.31 12.55 13.38
C ALA A 51 23.80 12.54 14.83
N ASP A 52 22.86 13.44 15.17
CA ASP A 52 22.34 13.56 16.54
C ASP A 52 21.36 12.42 16.89
N LEU A 53 20.87 11.70 15.87
CA LEU A 53 19.91 10.60 16.01
C LEU A 53 20.48 9.24 15.58
N ALA A 54 21.73 9.19 15.11
CA ALA A 54 22.37 7.98 14.56
C ALA A 54 22.37 6.79 15.53
N ASN A 55 22.49 7.04 16.83
CA ASN A 55 22.49 6.01 17.88
C ASN A 55 21.10 5.55 18.31
N LYS A 56 20.02 6.07 17.71
CA LYS A 56 18.64 5.74 18.11
C LYS A 56 18.06 4.63 17.24
N ASN A 57 17.25 3.79 17.87
CA ASN A 57 16.48 2.77 17.16
C ASN A 57 15.26 3.41 16.49
N ILE A 58 15.43 3.85 15.24
CA ILE A 58 14.38 4.49 14.44
C ILE A 58 13.80 3.49 13.45
N ARG A 59 12.47 3.30 13.50
CA ARG A 59 11.72 2.41 12.60
C ARG A 59 10.53 3.11 11.99
N CYS A 60 10.06 2.60 10.85
CA CYS A 60 8.88 3.11 10.17
C CYS A 60 7.84 2.03 9.89
N PHE A 61 6.57 2.36 10.16
CA PHE A 61 5.41 1.62 9.66
C PHE A 61 4.62 2.51 8.70
N ALA A 62 4.70 2.20 7.41
CA ALA A 62 4.11 3.00 6.35
C ALA A 62 2.81 2.34 5.86
N VAL A 63 1.64 2.90 6.18
CA VAL A 63 0.34 2.29 5.89
C VAL A 63 -0.21 2.82 4.57
N GLY A 64 -0.43 1.93 3.59
CA GLY A 64 -0.96 2.33 2.28
C GLY A 64 -0.10 3.38 1.57
N SER A 65 1.23 3.29 1.74
CA SER A 65 2.17 4.27 1.20
C SER A 65 2.21 4.25 -0.33
N PRO A 66 2.34 5.41 -1.00
CA PRO A 66 2.70 5.43 -2.41
C PRO A 66 4.17 4.99 -2.61
N PRO A 67 4.58 4.60 -3.82
CA PRO A 67 5.98 4.36 -4.13
C PRO A 67 6.81 5.65 -4.00
N VAL A 68 7.84 5.63 -3.15
CA VAL A 68 8.67 6.82 -2.84
C VAL A 68 10.17 6.60 -2.91
N LEU A 69 10.64 5.36 -3.00
CA LEU A 69 12.06 5.01 -3.00
C LEU A 69 12.48 4.40 -4.32
N THR A 70 13.76 4.53 -4.67
CA THR A 70 14.36 3.66 -5.70
C THR A 70 14.46 2.23 -5.17
N LYS A 71 14.56 1.24 -6.07
CA LYS A 71 14.73 -0.17 -5.69
C LYS A 71 15.93 -0.40 -4.75
N ARG A 72 17.05 0.27 -5.03
CA ARG A 72 18.25 0.25 -4.17
C ARG A 72 17.94 0.77 -2.77
N MET A 73 17.27 1.92 -2.66
CA MET A 73 16.91 2.51 -1.36
C MET A 73 15.92 1.65 -0.58
N ALA A 74 14.94 1.05 -1.25
CA ALA A 74 14.02 0.12 -0.61
C ALA A 74 14.75 -1.11 -0.03
N SER A 75 15.72 -1.65 -0.78
CA SER A 75 16.53 -2.80 -0.34
C SER A 75 17.41 -2.46 0.87
N VAL A 76 18.10 -1.31 0.86
CA VAL A 76 18.98 -0.88 1.96
C VAL A 76 18.19 -0.69 3.26
N HIS A 77 16.94 -0.23 3.17
CA HIS A 77 16.12 0.09 4.33
C HIS A 77 15.10 -1.01 4.71
N ARG A 78 15.27 -2.23 4.19
CA ARG A 78 14.35 -3.35 4.39
C ARG A 78 14.11 -3.73 5.86
N THR A 79 15.11 -3.56 6.72
CA THR A 79 15.04 -3.92 8.14
C THR A 79 14.42 -2.82 9.01
N VAL A 80 14.34 -1.59 8.51
CA VAL A 80 13.94 -0.41 9.29
C VAL A 80 12.58 0.16 8.87
N ILE A 81 12.20 -0.03 7.60
CA ILE A 81 10.92 0.42 7.06
C ILE A 81 10.06 -0.82 6.76
N THR A 82 8.83 -0.81 7.25
CA THR A 82 7.80 -1.80 6.93
C THR A 82 6.60 -1.11 6.27
N SER A 83 6.33 -1.42 5.01
CA SER A 83 5.17 -0.93 4.27
C SER A 83 4.01 -1.92 4.36
N LEU A 84 2.86 -1.47 4.86
CA LEU A 84 1.63 -2.24 4.92
C LEU A 84 0.75 -1.94 3.71
N VAL A 85 0.28 -2.98 3.02
CA VAL A 85 -0.64 -2.86 1.88
C VAL A 85 -1.89 -3.70 2.11
N ASN A 86 -3.06 -3.10 1.90
CA ASN A 86 -4.35 -3.77 1.99
C ASN A 86 -4.85 -4.19 0.61
N ASN A 87 -5.08 -5.49 0.39
CA ASN A 87 -5.81 -6.02 -0.74
C ASN A 87 -5.40 -5.42 -2.10
N ASN A 88 -6.30 -4.71 -2.79
CA ASN A 88 -6.05 -4.07 -4.08
C ASN A 88 -6.02 -2.54 -3.94
N ASP A 89 -5.58 -2.03 -2.79
CA ASP A 89 -5.29 -0.61 -2.60
C ASP A 89 -4.52 -0.07 -3.81
N VAL A 90 -5.04 1.03 -4.36
CA VAL A 90 -4.50 1.67 -5.54
C VAL A 90 -3.22 2.46 -5.22
N VAL A 91 -3.13 3.05 -4.03
CA VAL A 91 -2.06 4.00 -3.69
C VAL A 91 -0.66 3.38 -3.76
N PRO A 92 -0.44 2.16 -3.27
CA PRO A 92 0.85 1.48 -3.40
C PRO A 92 1.30 1.17 -4.84
N ARG A 93 0.46 1.44 -5.84
CA ARG A 93 0.72 1.20 -7.26
C ARG A 93 0.88 2.50 -8.08
N LEU A 94 0.71 3.67 -7.44
CA LEU A 94 0.76 5.00 -8.07
C LEU A 94 2.20 5.48 -8.31
N SER A 95 2.95 4.74 -9.13
CA SER A 95 4.21 5.24 -9.70
C SER A 95 3.94 5.99 -11.00
N VAL A 96 4.80 6.97 -11.35
CA VAL A 96 4.69 7.72 -12.63
C VAL A 96 4.59 6.76 -13.82
N VAL A 97 5.47 5.75 -13.87
CA VAL A 97 5.46 4.73 -14.93
C VAL A 97 4.18 3.87 -14.90
N GLY A 98 3.69 3.53 -13.71
CA GLY A 98 2.43 2.79 -13.55
C GLY A 98 1.21 3.56 -14.03
N LEU A 99 1.19 4.88 -13.76
CA LEU A 99 0.13 5.77 -14.19
C LEU A 99 0.19 6.05 -15.69
N ALA A 100 1.37 6.30 -16.24
CA ALA A 100 1.58 6.45 -17.68
C ALA A 100 1.10 5.20 -18.44
N ASN A 101 1.55 4.00 -18.03
CA ASN A 101 1.09 2.74 -18.61
C ASN A 101 -0.45 2.62 -18.56
N TYR A 102 -1.05 2.94 -17.41
CA TYR A 102 -2.50 2.90 -17.27
C TYR A 102 -3.23 3.84 -18.25
N PHE A 103 -2.76 5.07 -18.41
CA PHE A 103 -3.37 6.01 -19.35
C PHE A 103 -3.22 5.56 -20.81
N GLU A 104 -2.08 5.00 -21.18
CA GLU A 104 -1.87 4.43 -22.52
C GLU A 104 -2.81 3.25 -22.78
N VAL A 105 -3.01 2.36 -21.81
CA VAL A 105 -4.02 1.30 -21.89
C VAL A 105 -5.43 1.89 -22.06
N CYS A 106 -5.77 2.94 -21.30
CA CYS A 106 -7.09 3.58 -21.42
C CYS A 106 -7.32 4.22 -22.79
N LYS A 107 -6.33 4.93 -23.34
CA LYS A 107 -6.40 5.49 -24.70
C LYS A 107 -6.58 4.39 -25.73
N ALA A 108 -5.75 3.35 -25.64
CA ALA A 108 -5.78 2.24 -26.59
C ALA A 108 -7.11 1.47 -26.51
N VAL A 109 -7.70 1.29 -25.32
CA VAL A 109 -9.06 0.74 -25.15
C VAL A 109 -10.15 1.67 -25.69
N HIS A 110 -9.99 3.00 -25.55
CA HIS A 110 -10.93 3.98 -26.06
C HIS A 110 -11.07 3.90 -27.59
N GLU A 111 -9.95 3.75 -28.29
CA GLU A 111 -9.88 3.63 -29.75
C GLU A 111 -10.41 2.29 -30.30
N LEU A 112 -10.69 1.29 -29.45
CA LEU A 112 -11.20 0.02 -29.91
C LEU A 112 -12.60 0.15 -30.56
N PRO A 113 -12.91 -0.68 -31.57
CA PRO A 113 -14.26 -0.79 -32.11
C PRO A 113 -15.29 -1.15 -31.03
N ARG A 114 -16.54 -0.69 -31.20
CA ARG A 114 -17.64 -0.94 -30.25
C ARG A 114 -17.79 -2.41 -29.86
N ALA A 115 -17.64 -3.34 -30.82
CA ALA A 115 -17.73 -4.78 -30.55
C ALA A 115 -16.67 -5.27 -29.56
N ARG A 116 -15.42 -4.79 -29.67
CA ARG A 116 -14.34 -5.16 -28.73
C ARG A 116 -14.56 -4.50 -27.37
N LYS A 117 -14.99 -3.24 -27.31
CA LYS A 117 -15.38 -2.58 -26.05
C LYS A 117 -16.51 -3.33 -25.34
N MET A 118 -17.55 -3.72 -26.08
CA MET A 118 -18.65 -4.51 -25.52
C MET A 118 -18.18 -5.89 -25.03
N ALA A 119 -17.21 -6.52 -25.69
CA ALA A 119 -16.58 -7.74 -25.19
C ALA A 119 -15.84 -7.52 -23.85
N ILE A 120 -15.19 -6.36 -23.65
CA ILE A 120 -14.57 -5.98 -22.37
C ILE A 120 -15.63 -5.82 -21.28
N ASP A 121 -16.71 -5.09 -21.56
CA ASP A 121 -17.81 -4.86 -20.61
C ASP A 121 -18.45 -6.19 -20.16
N LEU A 122 -18.59 -7.12 -21.10
CA LEU A 122 -19.08 -8.49 -20.86
C LEU A 122 -18.01 -9.43 -20.29
N ARG A 123 -16.80 -8.94 -19.99
CA ARG A 123 -15.66 -9.69 -19.44
C ARG A 123 -15.19 -10.85 -20.33
N MET A 124 -15.43 -10.75 -21.64
CA MET A 124 -15.02 -11.72 -22.65
C MET A 124 -13.61 -11.39 -23.16
N TRP A 125 -12.61 -11.51 -22.28
CA TRP A 125 -11.22 -11.07 -22.53
C TRP A 125 -10.60 -11.61 -23.83
N LYS A 126 -10.84 -12.89 -24.15
CA LYS A 126 -10.36 -13.51 -25.41
C LYS A 126 -10.96 -12.84 -26.65
N ARG A 127 -12.24 -12.42 -26.61
CA ARG A 127 -12.92 -11.73 -27.71
C ARG A 127 -12.52 -10.27 -27.82
N ALA A 128 -12.08 -9.67 -26.72
CA ALA A 128 -11.57 -8.31 -26.71
C ALA A 128 -10.20 -8.17 -27.41
N ARG A 129 -9.46 -9.29 -27.59
CA ARG A 129 -8.12 -9.34 -28.24
C ARG A 129 -7.19 -8.24 -27.69
N LEU A 130 -7.17 -8.09 -26.36
CA LEU A 130 -6.35 -7.07 -25.67
C LEU A 130 -4.85 -7.36 -25.74
N ASP A 131 -4.50 -8.61 -26.01
CA ASP A 131 -3.15 -9.10 -26.24
C ASP A 131 -2.53 -8.58 -27.55
N GLU A 132 -3.36 -8.14 -28.50
CA GLU A 132 -2.90 -7.48 -29.75
C GLU A 132 -2.70 -5.98 -29.60
N LEU A 133 -2.99 -5.42 -28.43
CA LEU A 133 -2.89 -3.99 -28.23
C LEU A 133 -1.41 -3.59 -28.21
N GLU A 134 -0.98 -2.89 -29.24
CA GLU A 134 0.34 -2.24 -29.25
C GLU A 134 0.33 -1.10 -28.23
N LEU A 135 1.06 -1.30 -27.15
CA LEU A 135 1.26 -0.29 -26.11
C LEU A 135 2.68 0.26 -26.22
N PRO A 136 2.89 1.56 -25.98
CA PRO A 136 4.22 2.14 -26.03
C PRO A 136 5.16 1.45 -25.04
N ASP A 137 6.40 1.23 -25.48
CA ASP A 137 7.43 0.67 -24.62
C ASP A 137 7.90 1.73 -23.61
N LEU A 138 7.52 1.53 -22.35
CA LEU A 138 7.92 2.40 -21.24
C LEU A 138 9.18 1.91 -20.53
N THR A 139 9.94 0.98 -21.13
CA THR A 139 11.16 0.41 -20.53
C THR A 139 12.19 1.49 -20.18
N GLU A 140 12.28 2.56 -20.95
CA GLU A 140 13.17 3.69 -20.67
C GLU A 140 12.87 4.40 -19.33
N LEU A 141 11.62 4.37 -18.87
CA LEU A 141 11.21 4.99 -17.60
C LEU A 141 11.39 4.05 -16.40
N GLU A 142 11.63 2.76 -16.64
CA GLU A 142 11.74 1.75 -15.59
C GLU A 142 12.92 1.97 -14.61
N PRO A 143 14.12 2.41 -15.04
CA PRO A 143 15.21 2.74 -14.12
C PRO A 143 14.84 3.81 -13.08
N SER A 144 13.96 4.74 -13.46
CA SER A 144 13.47 5.84 -12.61
C SER A 144 12.21 5.49 -11.82
N ARG A 145 11.72 4.25 -11.92
CA ARG A 145 10.50 3.82 -11.23
C ARG A 145 10.71 3.78 -9.72
N LEU A 146 9.90 4.54 -9.01
CA LEU A 146 9.79 4.44 -7.56
C LEU A 146 9.01 3.20 -7.15
N VAL A 147 9.40 2.63 -6.03
CA VAL A 147 8.84 1.46 -5.38
C VAL A 147 8.48 1.74 -3.92
N LEU A 148 7.73 0.83 -3.31
CA LEU A 148 7.42 0.88 -1.88
C LEU A 148 8.68 0.74 -1.05
N GLY A 149 8.70 1.40 0.10
CA GLY A 149 9.85 1.40 0.99
C GLY A 149 9.97 0.11 1.81
N GLY A 150 11.19 -0.40 1.91
CA GLY A 150 11.56 -1.45 2.86
C GLY A 150 10.82 -2.78 2.67
N ARG A 151 10.54 -3.47 3.78
CA ARG A 151 9.81 -4.73 3.81
C ARG A 151 8.33 -4.49 3.53
N ILE A 152 7.73 -5.21 2.58
CA ILE A 152 6.31 -5.04 2.24
C ILE A 152 5.49 -6.18 2.82
N LEU A 153 4.52 -5.83 3.66
CA LEU A 153 3.56 -6.76 4.23
C LEU A 153 2.18 -6.54 3.58
N HIS A 154 1.75 -7.52 2.80
CA HIS A 154 0.50 -7.50 2.05
C HIS A 154 -0.59 -8.27 2.78
N MET A 155 -1.61 -7.56 3.23
CA MET A 155 -2.83 -8.12 3.78
C MET A 155 -3.79 -8.53 2.67
N ARG A 156 -4.21 -9.80 2.63
CA ARG A 156 -5.10 -10.37 1.62
C ARG A 156 -6.26 -11.13 2.25
N THR A 157 -7.38 -11.20 1.54
CA THR A 157 -8.52 -12.08 1.84
C THR A 157 -8.86 -12.95 0.63
N ASP A 158 -9.25 -14.20 0.87
CA ASP A 158 -9.57 -15.18 -0.19
C ASP A 158 -10.92 -14.91 -0.86
N LYS A 159 -11.84 -14.20 -0.19
CA LYS A 159 -13.22 -14.03 -0.68
C LYS A 159 -13.40 -12.73 -1.46
N LYS A 160 -14.03 -12.84 -2.64
CA LYS A 160 -14.44 -11.70 -3.47
C LYS A 160 -15.63 -11.00 -2.80
N PHE A 161 -15.46 -9.75 -2.39
CA PHE A 161 -16.55 -8.89 -1.94
C PHE A 161 -17.05 -8.00 -3.06
N ASN A 162 -18.33 -7.64 -3.03
CA ASN A 162 -18.77 -6.39 -3.65
C ASN A 162 -18.30 -5.21 -2.77
N THR A 163 -18.02 -4.07 -3.40
CA THR A 163 -17.41 -2.89 -2.78
C THR A 163 -18.21 -2.32 -1.61
N ILE A 164 -19.54 -2.29 -1.74
CA ILE A 164 -20.45 -1.68 -0.77
C ILE A 164 -20.52 -2.55 0.49
N THR A 165 -20.79 -3.85 0.36
CA THR A 165 -20.85 -4.79 1.49
C THR A 165 -19.51 -4.83 2.23
N LYS A 166 -18.38 -4.64 1.55
CA LYS A 166 -17.06 -4.55 2.20
C LYS A 166 -16.95 -3.32 3.11
N TYR A 167 -17.34 -2.15 2.64
CA TYR A 167 -17.28 -0.89 3.39
C TYR A 167 -18.16 -0.93 4.65
N TRP A 168 -19.43 -1.31 4.49
CA TRP A 168 -20.39 -1.40 5.59
C TRP A 168 -20.00 -2.44 6.63
N TYR A 169 -19.53 -3.62 6.19
CA TYR A 169 -19.10 -4.69 7.11
C TYR A 169 -18.00 -4.23 8.07
N HIS A 170 -16.98 -3.55 7.56
CA HIS A 170 -15.82 -3.18 8.36
C HIS A 170 -16.01 -1.93 9.22
N LEU A 171 -16.94 -1.04 8.85
CA LEU A 171 -17.25 0.15 9.64
C LEU A 171 -18.30 -0.12 10.72
N TYR A 172 -19.27 -1.01 10.45
CA TYR A 172 -20.44 -1.20 11.32
C TYR A 172 -20.53 -2.61 11.94
N GLY A 173 -19.51 -3.46 11.79
CA GLY A 173 -19.48 -4.74 12.51
C GLY A 173 -20.55 -5.74 12.06
N GLY A 174 -20.82 -5.83 10.75
CA GLY A 174 -21.61 -6.93 10.18
C GLY A 174 -23.14 -6.85 10.32
N SER A 175 -23.71 -5.77 10.84
CA SER A 175 -25.16 -5.57 10.91
C SER A 175 -25.71 -4.81 9.70
N THR A 176 -25.72 -5.45 8.53
CA THR A 176 -26.63 -5.01 7.44
C THR A 176 -27.99 -5.67 7.64
N CYS A 177 -29.05 -4.87 7.61
CA CYS A 177 -30.49 -5.19 7.76
C CYS A 177 -31.03 -6.38 6.91
N CYS A 178 -30.25 -6.92 5.98
CA CYS A 178 -30.63 -8.08 5.20
C CYS A 178 -30.40 -9.37 5.99
N ARG A 179 -31.48 -9.84 6.64
CA ARG A 179 -31.66 -11.19 7.22
C ARG A 179 -30.89 -12.28 6.48
N GLY A 180 -30.14 -13.11 7.22
CA GLY A 180 -30.00 -14.54 6.91
C GLY A 180 -28.74 -15.03 6.18
N LYS A 181 -27.57 -14.42 6.36
CA LYS A 181 -26.30 -15.10 6.02
C LYS A 181 -25.35 -15.04 7.19
N GLU A 182 -25.13 -16.19 7.84
CA GLU A 182 -24.03 -16.38 8.79
C GLU A 182 -22.73 -15.90 8.17
N TYR A 183 -22.12 -14.89 8.81
CA TYR A 183 -20.87 -14.31 8.37
C TYR A 183 -19.73 -15.25 8.74
N VAL A 184 -19.40 -16.17 7.83
CA VAL A 184 -18.27 -17.10 7.94
C VAL A 184 -17.01 -16.35 8.34
N ASP A 185 -16.37 -16.82 9.41
CA ASP A 185 -15.09 -16.36 9.95
C ASP A 185 -14.06 -16.17 8.82
N LYS A 186 -13.69 -14.92 8.55
CA LYS A 186 -12.89 -14.56 7.35
C LYS A 186 -11.41 -14.70 7.65
N THR A 187 -10.73 -15.56 6.90
CA THR A 187 -9.26 -15.64 6.98
C THR A 187 -8.61 -14.51 6.19
N TYR A 188 -7.91 -13.65 6.93
CA TYR A 188 -6.97 -12.70 6.37
C TYR A 188 -5.55 -13.24 6.52
N TYR A 189 -4.75 -13.05 5.49
CA TYR A 189 -3.36 -13.49 5.46
C TYR A 189 -2.45 -12.27 5.38
N LEU A 190 -1.36 -12.33 6.13
CA LEU A 190 -0.26 -11.38 6.02
C LEU A 190 0.88 -12.08 5.30
N MET A 191 1.20 -11.60 4.10
CA MET A 191 2.27 -12.17 3.28
C MET A 191 3.31 -11.10 2.98
N GLU A 192 4.57 -11.47 3.10
CA GLU A 192 5.64 -10.64 2.58
C GLU A 192 5.64 -10.65 1.05
N ARG A 193 5.91 -9.50 0.44
CA ARG A 193 5.87 -9.32 -1.01
C ARG A 193 7.07 -8.52 -1.50
N GLU A 194 7.43 -8.77 -2.74
CA GLU A 194 8.44 -8.01 -3.43
C GLU A 194 7.82 -6.75 -4.07
N PRO A 195 8.59 -5.66 -4.22
CA PRO A 195 8.08 -4.42 -4.80
C PRO A 195 7.47 -4.60 -6.20
N GLU A 196 7.97 -5.56 -6.98
CA GLU A 196 7.50 -5.92 -8.31
C GLU A 196 6.02 -6.33 -8.32
N ASN A 197 5.49 -6.87 -7.22
CA ASN A 197 4.07 -7.24 -7.10
C ASN A 197 3.12 -6.02 -7.15
N PHE A 198 3.66 -4.81 -6.99
CA PHE A 198 2.93 -3.53 -7.00
C PHE A 198 3.21 -2.68 -8.23
N ARG A 199 4.04 -3.16 -9.18
CA ARG A 199 4.42 -2.43 -10.41
C ARG A 199 3.23 -2.08 -11.31
N LYS A 200 2.28 -3.01 -11.47
CA LYS A 200 1.09 -2.83 -12.32
C LYS A 200 -0.05 -2.18 -11.52
N MET A 201 -0.64 -1.13 -12.10
CA MET A 201 -1.88 -0.55 -11.60
C MET A 201 -3.00 -1.59 -11.71
N LYS A 202 -3.70 -1.83 -10.60
CA LYS A 202 -4.83 -2.77 -10.53
C LYS A 202 -6.03 -1.99 -10.05
N ILE A 203 -6.83 -1.50 -10.99
CA ILE A 203 -8.07 -0.79 -10.64
C ILE A 203 -9.20 -1.79 -10.58
N ARG A 204 -9.82 -1.88 -9.40
CA ARG A 204 -11.06 -2.61 -9.16
C ARG A 204 -12.02 -1.68 -8.44
N PRO A 205 -13.34 -1.92 -8.52
CA PRO A 205 -14.33 -1.11 -7.79
C PRO A 205 -14.02 -0.93 -6.29
N GLY A 206 -13.30 -1.87 -5.66
CA GLY A 206 -12.90 -1.79 -4.25
C GLY A 206 -11.52 -1.19 -3.97
N SER A 207 -10.74 -0.82 -4.99
CA SER A 207 -9.34 -0.39 -4.80
C SER A 207 -9.18 0.90 -3.99
N PHE A 208 -10.10 1.86 -4.15
CA PHE A 208 -10.12 3.09 -3.35
C PHE A 208 -10.63 2.82 -1.92
N ILE A 209 -11.59 1.90 -1.78
CA ILE A 209 -12.09 1.49 -0.47
C ILE A 209 -11.01 0.77 0.31
N ASP A 210 -10.24 -0.10 -0.33
CA ASP A 210 -9.10 -0.80 0.28
C ASP A 210 -8.07 0.16 0.86
N HIS A 211 -8.03 1.42 0.41
CA HIS A 211 -7.14 2.44 0.93
C HIS A 211 -7.58 3.03 2.28
N VAL A 212 -8.84 2.85 2.70
CA VAL A 212 -9.40 3.49 3.89
C VAL A 212 -8.69 3.00 5.18
N PRO A 213 -8.17 3.89 6.05
CA PRO A 213 -7.38 3.52 7.24
C PRO A 213 -8.08 2.54 8.20
N GLN A 214 -9.39 2.70 8.37
CA GLN A 214 -10.20 1.86 9.25
C GLN A 214 -10.15 0.39 8.81
N LEU A 215 -10.06 0.12 7.50
CA LEU A 215 -9.94 -1.24 6.98
C LEU A 215 -8.57 -1.84 7.31
N TYR A 216 -7.50 -1.06 7.20
CA TYR A 216 -6.17 -1.50 7.59
C TYR A 216 -6.15 -1.94 9.06
N SER A 217 -6.71 -1.10 9.94
CA SER A 217 -6.79 -1.38 11.38
C SER A 217 -7.65 -2.61 11.69
N ALA A 218 -8.85 -2.70 11.10
CA ALA A 218 -9.76 -3.83 11.31
C ALA A 218 -9.13 -5.17 10.89
N ILE A 219 -8.51 -5.21 9.71
CA ILE A 219 -7.86 -6.41 9.19
C ILE A 219 -6.65 -6.80 10.05
N LEU A 220 -5.80 -5.83 10.41
CA LEU A 220 -4.63 -6.08 11.23
C LEU A 220 -5.01 -6.64 12.61
N LYS A 221 -6.04 -6.08 13.25
CA LYS A 221 -6.57 -6.60 14.53
C LYS A 221 -7.00 -8.05 14.44
N GLN A 222 -7.68 -8.43 13.36
CA GLN A 222 -8.13 -9.81 13.15
C GLN A 222 -6.96 -10.77 12.94
N ILE A 223 -5.95 -10.37 12.15
CA ILE A 223 -4.72 -11.16 11.92
C ILE A 223 -3.98 -11.36 13.25
N LEU A 224 -3.82 -10.30 14.05
CA LEU A 224 -3.11 -10.36 15.33
C LEU A 224 -3.87 -11.22 16.35
N LYS A 225 -5.20 -11.10 16.43
CA LYS A 225 -6.03 -11.90 17.34
C LYS A 225 -5.85 -13.41 17.08
N ARG A 226 -5.83 -13.82 15.80
CA ARG A 226 -5.62 -15.22 15.42
C ARG A 226 -4.20 -15.72 15.74
N ARG A 227 -3.17 -14.92 15.46
CA ARG A 227 -1.79 -15.31 15.83
C ARG A 227 -1.62 -15.52 17.34
N MET A 228 -2.33 -14.76 18.16
CA MET A 228 -2.30 -14.92 19.63
C MET A 228 -3.06 -16.15 20.13
N THR A 229 -4.06 -16.63 19.38
CA THR A 229 -4.74 -17.90 19.70
C THR A 229 -3.89 -19.09 19.29
N ASP A 230 -3.26 -19.03 18.11
CA ASP A 230 -2.44 -20.12 17.57
C ASP A 230 -1.12 -20.30 18.34
N SER A 231 -0.65 -19.28 19.08
CA SER A 231 0.57 -19.36 19.90
C SER A 231 0.33 -19.90 21.32
N LYS A 232 -0.91 -20.22 21.68
CA LYS A 232 -1.31 -20.74 23.01
C LYS A 232 -1.63 -22.24 23.00
N GLU A 233 -1.64 -22.85 21.82
CA GLU A 233 -1.65 -24.31 21.61
C GLU A 233 -0.22 -24.80 21.37
#